data_AF-A0A7W7DWA2-F1
#
_entry.id   AF-A0A7W7DWA2-F1
#
_cell.length_a   1.000
_cell.length_b   1.000
_cell.length_c   1.000
_cell.angle_alpha   90.00
_cell.angle_beta   90.00
_cell.angle_gamma   90.00
#
_symmetry.space_group_name_H-M   'P 1'
#
loop_
_entity.id
_entity.type
_entity.pdbx_description
1 polymer ?
#
loop_
_entity_poly.entity_id
_entity_poly.type
_entity_poly.pdbx_seq_one_letter_code
_entity_poly.pdbx_strand_id
1 'polypeptide(L)' 'MTQKTPGQLRDDAAEALREPGRRRIELLAALEAVDVELRPLVREARRMEVPIRRITELTAVAPNTVRAWAKPDAPEAG' A
#
# COMPACT_ATOMS: atom_id res chain seq x y z
N MET A 1 32.56 -23.49 20.05
CA MET A 1 31.53 -22.73 19.34
C MET A 1 31.23 -23.46 18.04
N THR A 2 30.04 -24.05 17.90
CA THR A 2 29.69 -24.82 16.70
C THR A 2 29.32 -23.86 15.58
N GLN A 3 29.99 -23.95 14.43
CA GLN A 3 29.73 -23.12 13.26
C GLN A 3 28.48 -23.63 12.55
N LYS A 4 27.51 -22.75 12.29
CA LYS A 4 26.28 -23.09 11.56
C LYS A 4 26.60 -23.32 10.09
N THR A 5 25.92 -24.29 9.49
CA THR A 5 25.99 -24.51 8.04
C THR A 5 25.26 -23.38 7.28
N PRO A 6 25.57 -23.15 6.00
CA PRO A 6 24.81 -22.19 5.18
C PRO A 6 23.30 -22.49 5.10
N GLY A 7 22.87 -23.74 5.28
CA GLY A 7 21.46 -24.10 5.35
C GLY A 7 20.80 -23.56 6.63
N GLN A 8 21.42 -23.84 7.77
CA GLN A 8 20.95 -23.35 9.07
C GLN A 8 20.90 -21.81 9.14
N LEU A 9 21.88 -21.12 8.55
CA LEU A 9 21.87 -19.65 8.48
C LEU A 9 20.68 -19.11 7.66
N ARG A 10 20.29 -19.81 6.58
CA ARG A 10 19.11 -19.43 5.78
C ARG A 10 17.82 -19.68 6.54
N ASP A 11 17.72 -20.81 7.24
CA ASP A 11 16.53 -21.14 8.04
C ASP A 11 16.35 -20.15 9.20
N ASP A 12 17.44 -19.79 9.90
CA ASP A 12 17.42 -18.76 10.94
C ASP A 12 16.98 -17.39 10.39
N ALA A 13 17.49 -17.00 9.22
CA ALA A 13 17.11 -15.75 8.58
C ALA A 13 15.63 -15.76 8.16
N ALA A 14 15.12 -16.87 7.64
CA ALA A 14 13.71 -17.04 7.29
C ALA A 14 12.82 -16.98 8.54
N GLU A 15 13.23 -17.63 9.64
CA GLU A 15 12.52 -17.59 10.92
C GLU A 15 12.43 -16.16 11.46
N ALA A 16 13.54 -15.42 11.44
CA ALA A 16 13.60 -14.04 11.90
C ALA A 16 12.67 -13.09 11.12
N LEU A 17 12.34 -13.43 9.86
CA LEU A 17 11.42 -12.66 9.03
C LEU A 17 9.94 -12.99 9.26
N ARG A 18 9.59 -14.12 9.89
CA ARG A 18 8.19 -14.58 9.99
C ARG A 18 7.29 -13.57 10.69
N GLU A 19 7.66 -13.16 11.90
CA GLU A 19 6.82 -12.27 12.69
C GLU A 19 6.72 -10.85 12.10
N PRO A 20 7.82 -10.17 11.72
CA PRO A 20 7.73 -8.88 11.03
C PRO A 20 6.99 -8.97 9.70
N GLY A 21 7.19 -10.06 8.95
CA GLY A 21 6.52 -10.33 7.68
C GLY A 21 5.01 -10.49 7.84
N ARG A 22 4.56 -11.30 8.81
CA ARG A 22 3.14 -11.47 9.12
C ARG A 22 2.48 -10.15 9.49
N ARG A 23 3.10 -9.39 10.41
CA ARG A 23 2.60 -8.06 10.80
C ARG A 23 2.52 -7.11 9.61
N ARG A 24 3.51 -7.16 8.71
CA ARG A 24 3.50 -6.35 7.49
C ARG A 24 2.33 -6.70 6.58
N ILE A 25 2.02 -7.98 6.40
CA ILE A 25 0.89 -8.45 5.59
C ILE A 25 -0.44 -7.94 6.18
N GLU A 26 -0.63 -8.08 7.49
CA GLU A 26 -1.82 -7.59 8.19
C GLU A 26 -2.01 -6.08 8.01
N LEU A 27 -0.94 -5.30 8.18
CA LEU A 27 -0.99 -3.85 8.00
C LEU A 27 -1.25 -3.44 6.54
N LEU A 28 -0.72 -4.19 5.56
CA LEU A 28 -1.02 -3.94 4.15
C LEU A 28 -2.50 -4.21 3.83
N ALA A 29 -3.08 -5.27 4.40
CA ALA A 29 -4.50 -5.56 4.22
C ALA A 29 -5.38 -4.46 4.85
N ALA A 30 -5.02 -3.97 6.04
CA ALA A 30 -5.71 -2.87 6.68
C ALA A 30 -5.59 -1.56 5.87
N LEU A 31 -4.40 -1.29 5.31
CA LEU A 31 -4.18 -0.14 4.44
C LEU A 31 -5.02 -0.23 3.15
N GLU A 32 -5.10 -1.40 2.52
CA GLU A 32 -5.94 -1.59 1.32
C GLU A 32 -7.43 -1.35 1.61
N ALA A 33 -7.92 -1.77 2.80
CA ALA A 33 -9.30 -1.49 3.19
C ALA A 33 -9.57 0.02 3.28
N VAL A 34 -8.65 0.79 3.88
CA VAL A 34 -8.73 2.25 3.91
C VAL A 34 -8.63 2.85 2.52
N ASP A 35 -7.76 2.31 1.65
CA ASP A 35 -7.61 2.78 0.27
C ASP A 35 -8.90 2.59 -0.55
N VAL A 36 -9.65 1.50 -0.32
CA VAL A 36 -10.96 1.28 -0.96
C VAL A 36 -11.95 2.37 -0.58
N GLU A 37 -11.98 2.80 0.69
CA GLU A 37 -12.82 3.90 1.17
C GLU A 37 -12.34 5.26 0.63
N LEU A 38 -11.03 5.49 0.56
CA LEU A 38 -10.44 6.75 0.12
C LEU A 38 -10.57 6.99 -1.39
N ARG A 39 -10.48 5.96 -2.22
CA ARG A 39 -10.53 6.07 -3.70
C ARG A 39 -11.67 6.96 -4.23
N PRO A 40 -12.95 6.71 -3.90
CA PRO A 40 -14.05 7.56 -4.37
C PRO A 40 -13.97 8.99 -3.82
N LEU A 41 -13.52 9.16 -2.59
CA LEU A 41 -13.37 10.48 -1.96
C LEU A 41 -12.25 11.30 -2.62
N VAL A 42 -11.12 10.67 -2.94
CA VAL A 42 -10.02 11.29 -3.67
C VAL A 42 -10.45 11.66 -5.09
N ARG A 43 -11.19 10.77 -5.78
CA ARG A 43 -11.75 11.05 -7.10
C ARG A 43 -12.67 12.27 -7.05
N GLU A 44 -13.54 12.35 -6.05
CA GLU A 44 -14.42 13.51 -5.86
C GLU A 44 -13.67 14.80 -5.55
N ALA A 45 -12.74 14.75 -4.60
CA ALA A 45 -11.89 15.89 -4.25
C ALA A 45 -11.15 16.42 -5.48
N ARG A 46 -10.69 15.54 -6.38
CA ARG A 46 -10.07 15.94 -7.64
C ARG A 46 -11.05 16.57 -8.63
N ARG A 47 -12.31 16.12 -8.69
CA ARG A 47 -13.37 16.78 -9.47
C ARG A 47 -13.69 18.18 -8.95
N MET A 48 -13.63 18.37 -7.63
CA MET A 48 -13.77 19.67 -6.95
C MET A 48 -12.48 20.52 -6.96
N GLU A 49 -11.51 20.19 -7.82
CA GLU A 49 -10.25 20.91 -8.00
C GLU A 49 -9.36 21.01 -6.74
N VAL A 50 -9.53 20.14 -5.75
CA VAL A 50 -8.63 20.09 -4.59
C VAL A 50 -7.20 19.76 -5.06
N PRO A 51 -6.18 20.55 -4.67
CA PRO A 51 -4.81 20.31 -5.09
C PRO A 51 -4.30 18.94 -4.65
N ILE A 52 -3.57 18.24 -5.52
CA ILE A 52 -2.98 16.91 -5.21
C ILE A 52 -2.15 16.98 -3.94
N ARG A 53 -1.35 18.05 -3.77
CA ARG A 53 -0.56 18.28 -2.55
C ARG A 53 -1.42 18.27 -1.29
N ARG A 54 -2.60 18.91 -1.33
CA ARG A 54 -3.50 18.96 -0.18
C ARG A 54 -4.09 17.58 0.12
N ILE A 55 -4.45 16.82 -0.91
CA ILE A 55 -4.91 15.43 -0.76
C ILE A 55 -3.81 14.57 -0.14
N THR A 56 -2.57 14.68 -0.62
CA THR A 56 -1.44 13.91 -0.08
C THR A 56 -1.12 14.27 1.37
N GLU A 57 -1.24 15.55 1.75
CA GLU A 57 -1.07 15.99 3.14
C GLU A 57 -2.14 15.42 4.08
N LEU A 58 -3.38 15.28 3.60
CA LEU A 58 -4.50 14.80 4.40
C LEU A 58 -4.57 13.27 4.50
N THR A 59 -4.13 12.56 3.47
CA THR A 59 -4.37 11.12 3.32
C THR A 59 -3.09 10.28 3.32
N ALA A 60 -1.92 10.91 3.24
CA ALA A 60 -0.63 10.27 2.99
C ALA A 60 -0.56 9.44 1.68
N VAL A 61 -1.58 9.49 0.82
CA VAL A 61 -1.58 8.82 -0.48
C VAL A 61 -0.55 9.50 -1.38
N ALA A 62 0.31 8.70 -2.02
CA ALA A 62 1.35 9.22 -2.88
C ALA A 62 0.76 10.02 -4.07
N PRO A 63 1.43 11.08 -4.57
CA PRO A 63 0.90 11.90 -5.66
C PRO A 63 0.56 11.10 -6.93
N ASN A 64 1.35 10.07 -7.25
CA ASN A 64 1.11 9.20 -8.42
C ASN A 64 -0.14 8.34 -8.23
N THR A 65 -0.38 7.85 -7.01
CA THR A 65 -1.58 7.09 -6.66
C THR A 65 -2.83 7.99 -6.74
N VAL A 66 -2.76 9.22 -6.24
CA VAL A 66 -3.85 10.21 -6.39
C VAL A 66 -4.18 10.43 -7.88
N ARG A 67 -3.16 10.58 -8.73
CA ARG A 67 -3.37 10.73 -10.19
C ARG A 67 -4.00 9.49 -10.81
N ALA A 68 -3.63 8.30 -10.34
CA ALA A 68 -4.20 7.05 -10.85
C ALA A 68 -5.68 6.92 -10.47
N TRP A 69 -6.04 7.17 -9.21
CA TRP A 69 -7.42 7.08 -8.72
C TRP A 69 -8.36 8.15 -9.31
N ALA A 70 -7.80 9.29 -9.70
CA ALA A 70 -8.54 10.38 -10.34
C ALA A 70 -8.91 10.10 -11.80
N LYS A 71 -8.32 9.09 -12.44
CA LYS A 71 -8.73 8.71 -13.80
C LYS A 71 -10.14 8.11 -13.72
N PRO A 72 -11.05 8.48 -14.64
CA PRO A 72 -12.29 7.74 -14.81
C PRO A 72 -11.93 6.29 -15.14
N ASP A 73 -12.71 5.35 -14.62
CA ASP A 73 -12.57 3.95 -15.00
C ASP A 73 -12.72 3.87 -16.53
N ALA A 74 -11.82 3.14 -17.20
CA ALA A 74 -11.92 2.98 -18.64
C ALA A 74 -13.32 2.46 -18.97
N PRO A 75 -13.98 2.93 -20.05
CA PRO A 75 -15.28 2.40 -20.43
C PRO A 75 -15.12 0.89 -20.58
N GLU A 76 -15.96 0.12 -19.89
CA GLU A 76 -16.00 -1.33 -20.06
C GLU A 76 -16.20 -1.58 -21.56
N ALA A 77 -15.22 -2.24 -22.17
CA ALA A 77 -15.35 -2.71 -23.54
C ALA A 77 -16.47 -3.76 -23.51
N GLY A 78 -17.66 -3.35 -23.94
CA GLY A 78 -18.84 -4.22 -24.07
C GLY A 78 -18.67 -5.32 -25.10
#